data_AF-A0A0D2BE48-F1
#
_entry.id   AF-A0A0D2BE48-F1
#
_cell.length_a   1.000
_cell.length_b   1.000
_cell.length_c   1.000
_cell.angle_alpha   90.00
_cell.angle_beta   90.00
_cell.angle_gamma   90.00
#
_symmetry.space_group_name_H-M   'P 1'
#
loop_
_entity.id
_entity.type
_entity.pdbx_description
1 polymer ?
#
loop_
_entity_poly.entity_id
_entity_poly.type
_entity_poly.pdbx_seq_one_letter_code
_entity_poly.pdbx_strand_id
1 'polypeptide(L)'
;EDQDLREQQQIVLKEAPEQVCIHFKIRENNIWRNVQSIWVDPSDPSEVMRVAKKNIRKGLRIFDTNMHLLTSDNCFEAVTTDGTNIIVLVPQRELDIDEQVLDSASVLAMADEESSKRQAR
;
A
#
# COMPACT_ATOMS: atom_id res chain seq x y z
N GLU A 1 28.56 42.70 10.20
CA GLU A 1 27.47 42.13 11.03
C GLU A 1 26.26 41.69 10.19
N ASP A 2 25.93 42.36 9.08
CA ASP A 2 24.81 41.95 8.19
C ASP A 2 25.04 40.70 7.31
N GLN A 3 26.28 40.21 7.20
CA GLN A 3 26.62 39.07 6.35
C GLN A 3 26.37 37.74 7.07
N ASP A 4 26.67 37.67 8.37
CA ASP A 4 26.40 36.51 9.24
C ASP A 4 24.90 36.19 9.34
N LEU A 5 24.03 37.21 9.40
CA LEU A 5 22.59 36.99 9.54
C LEU A 5 21.94 36.41 8.26
N ARG A 6 22.52 36.66 7.09
CA ARG A 6 22.04 36.10 5.81
C ARG A 6 22.53 34.66 5.62
N GLU A 7 23.76 34.37 6.00
CA GLU A 7 24.27 33.00 6.01
C GLU A 7 23.53 32.15 7.05
N GLN A 8 23.25 32.68 8.24
CA GLN A 8 22.43 32.00 9.24
C GLN A 8 20.99 31.77 8.78
N GLN A 9 20.36 32.71 8.06
CA GLN A 9 19.02 32.51 7.47
C GLN A 9 19.03 31.50 6.31
N GLN A 10 20.11 31.44 5.52
CA GLN A 10 20.28 30.49 4.42
C GLN A 10 20.55 29.06 4.92
N ILE A 11 21.20 28.91 6.08
CA ILE A 11 21.44 27.61 6.74
C ILE A 11 20.13 27.07 7.35
N VAL A 12 19.30 27.94 7.96
CA VAL A 12 18.03 27.53 8.58
C VAL A 12 16.98 27.07 7.56
N LEU A 13 17.04 27.54 6.31
CA LEU A 13 16.09 27.13 5.26
C LEU A 13 16.49 25.86 4.50
N LYS A 14 17.71 25.33 4.71
CA LYS A 14 18.26 24.23 3.90
C LYS A 14 18.10 22.83 4.53
N GLU A 15 17.59 22.74 5.74
CA GLU A 15 17.48 21.48 6.50
C GLU A 15 16.07 21.21 7.04
N ALA A 16 15.01 21.68 6.37
CA ALA A 16 13.72 21.04 6.58
C ALA A 16 13.82 19.64 5.97
N PRO A 17 13.63 18.54 6.74
CA PRO A 17 13.63 17.21 6.17
C PRO A 17 12.59 17.17 5.05
N GLU A 18 12.98 16.67 3.88
CA GLU A 18 12.11 16.57 2.70
C GLU A 18 10.96 15.62 3.05
N GLN A 19 9.85 16.18 3.52
CA GLN A 19 8.73 15.39 4.01
C GLN A 19 8.09 14.64 2.85
N VAL A 20 7.79 13.37 3.07
CA VAL A 20 7.08 12.53 2.11
C VAL A 20 5.61 12.49 2.47
N CYS A 21 4.75 12.78 1.50
CA CYS A 21 3.30 12.67 1.64
C CYS A 21 2.86 11.25 1.28
N ILE A 22 2.33 10.50 2.23
CA ILE A 22 1.74 9.18 2.00
C ILE A 22 0.22 9.29 1.95
N HIS A 23 -0.36 8.77 0.88
CA HIS A 23 -1.80 8.75 0.64
C HIS A 23 -2.39 7.39 1.01
N PHE A 24 -3.49 7.39 1.76
CA PHE A 24 -4.28 6.19 2.03
C PHE A 24 -5.57 6.23 1.23
N LYS A 25 -5.74 5.28 0.32
CA LYS A 25 -6.96 5.14 -0.48
C LYS A 25 -7.72 3.90 -0.07
N ILE A 26 -9.04 3.98 0.11
CA ILE A 26 -9.88 2.82 0.41
C ILE A 26 -10.68 2.40 -0.82
N ARG A 27 -10.87 1.10 -1.00
CA ARG A 27 -11.85 0.53 -1.91
C ARG A 27 -13.19 0.45 -1.20
N GLU A 28 -14.17 1.18 -1.71
CA GLU A 28 -15.56 1.13 -1.23
C GLU A 28 -16.47 0.98 -2.44
N ASN A 29 -17.27 -0.10 -2.47
CA ASN A 29 -18.22 -0.37 -3.55
C ASN A 29 -17.58 -0.31 -4.95
N ASN A 30 -16.38 -0.90 -5.09
CA ASN A 30 -15.58 -0.88 -6.33
C ASN A 30 -15.06 0.49 -6.77
N ILE A 31 -15.12 1.51 -5.90
CA ILE A 31 -14.58 2.84 -6.17
C ILE A 31 -13.43 3.13 -5.20
N TRP A 32 -12.33 3.67 -5.73
CA TRP A 32 -11.20 4.14 -4.93
C TRP A 32 -11.46 5.54 -4.40
N ARG A 33 -11.34 5.72 -3.08
CA ARG A 33 -11.50 7.02 -2.41
C ARG A 33 -10.28 7.36 -1.57
N ASN A 34 -9.84 8.61 -1.60
CA ASN A 34 -8.81 9.07 -0.67
C ASN A 34 -9.42 9.23 0.73
N VAL A 35 -8.83 8.58 1.73
CA VAL A 35 -9.28 8.62 3.12
C VAL A 35 -8.50 9.64 3.91
N GLN A 36 -7.19 9.62 3.77
CA GLN A 36 -6.29 10.51 4.50
C GLN A 36 -4.94 10.58 3.80
N SER A 37 -4.25 11.71 3.96
CA SER A 37 -2.86 11.89 3.55
C SER A 37 -2.07 12.31 4.79
N ILE A 38 -0.86 11.79 4.95
CA ILE A 38 0.03 12.15 6.06
C ILE A 38 1.39 12.54 5.52
N TRP A 39 1.94 13.62 6.06
CA TRP A 39 3.31 14.06 5.79
C TRP A 39 4.21 13.50 6.88
N VAL A 40 5.26 12.79 6.48
CA VAL A 40 6.20 12.14 7.39
C VAL A 40 7.63 12.46 7.00
N ASP A 41 8.51 12.52 7.99
CA ASP A 41 9.95 12.48 7.74
C ASP A 41 10.31 11.06 7.28
N PRO A 42 10.99 10.87 6.14
CA PRO A 42 11.44 9.55 5.70
C PRO A 42 12.30 8.80 6.72
N SER A 43 12.98 9.54 7.60
CA SER A 43 13.79 8.98 8.69
C SER A 43 12.94 8.43 9.85
N ASP A 44 11.68 8.86 9.96
CA ASP A 44 10.72 8.41 10.97
C ASP A 44 9.34 8.09 10.37
N PRO A 45 9.17 6.88 9.80
CA PRO A 45 7.90 6.43 9.24
C PRO A 45 6.91 5.90 10.30
N SER A 46 7.17 6.08 11.59
CA SER A 46 6.38 5.48 12.68
C SER A 46 4.90 5.81 12.61
N GLU A 47 4.56 7.03 12.17
CA GLU A 47 3.17 7.47 11.99
C GLU A 47 2.44 6.70 10.88
N VAL A 48 3.12 6.41 9.77
CA VAL A 48 2.59 5.58 8.68
C VAL A 48 2.29 4.17 9.19
N MET A 49 3.26 3.58 9.90
CA MET A 49 3.13 2.23 10.48
C MET A 49 1.99 2.18 11.50
N ARG A 50 1.83 3.22 12.33
CA ARG A 50 0.75 3.34 13.32
C ARG A 50 -0.62 3.37 12.64
N VAL A 51 -0.77 4.17 11.59
CA VAL A 51 -1.99 4.24 10.78
C VAL A 51 -2.28 2.90 10.09
N ALA A 52 -1.25 2.27 9.50
CA ALA A 52 -1.38 0.97 8.88
C ALA A 52 -1.88 -0.09 9.88
N LYS A 53 -1.25 -0.18 11.06
CA LYS A 53 -1.68 -1.06 12.17
C LYS A 53 -3.13 -0.80 12.58
N LYS A 54 -3.53 0.48 12.67
CA LYS A 54 -4.91 0.87 12.98
C LYS A 54 -5.90 0.36 11.93
N ASN A 55 -5.59 0.47 10.65
CA ASN A 55 -6.47 0.00 9.58
C ASN A 55 -6.55 -1.52 9.51
N ILE A 56 -5.42 -2.22 9.72
CA ILE A 56 -5.40 -3.70 9.80
C ILE A 56 -6.31 -4.20 10.93
N ARG A 57 -6.25 -3.58 12.11
CA ARG A 57 -7.12 -3.92 13.25
C ARG A 57 -8.61 -3.68 12.98
N LYS A 58 -8.95 -2.80 12.03
CA LYS A 58 -10.33 -2.55 11.57
C LYS A 58 -10.81 -3.56 10.52
N GLY A 59 -10.03 -4.59 10.22
CA GLY A 59 -10.38 -5.59 9.22
C GLY A 59 -10.09 -5.15 7.78
N LEU A 60 -9.24 -4.14 7.59
CA LEU A 60 -8.74 -3.78 6.27
C LEU A 60 -7.45 -4.56 5.99
N ARG A 61 -7.22 -4.92 4.74
CA ARG A 61 -5.90 -5.35 4.24
C ARG A 61 -5.28 -4.18 3.51
N ILE A 62 -3.96 -4.08 3.58
CA ILE A 62 -3.20 -2.98 3.00
C ILE A 62 -2.35 -3.51 1.85
N PHE A 63 -2.29 -2.78 0.74
CA PHE A 63 -1.55 -3.17 -0.46
C PHE A 63 -0.82 -1.96 -1.04
N ASP A 64 0.12 -2.22 -1.95
CA ASP A 64 0.64 -1.22 -2.87
C ASP A 64 -0.35 -1.00 -4.05
N THR A 65 -0.02 -0.11 -4.98
CA THR A 65 -0.88 0.12 -6.16
C THR A 65 -0.92 -1.06 -7.14
N ASN A 66 0.04 -1.99 -7.03
CA ASN A 66 0.11 -3.21 -7.83
C ASN A 66 -0.63 -4.39 -7.17
N MET A 67 -1.35 -4.13 -6.07
CA MET A 67 -2.08 -5.12 -5.28
C MET A 67 -1.19 -6.18 -4.61
N HIS A 68 0.08 -5.87 -4.34
CA HIS A 68 0.92 -6.69 -3.46
C HIS A 68 0.57 -6.44 -2.00
N LEU A 69 0.36 -7.52 -1.24
CA LEU A 69 0.00 -7.43 0.17
C LEU A 69 1.15 -6.82 0.98
N LEU A 70 0.84 -5.77 1.74
CA LEU A 70 1.79 -5.11 2.63
C LEU A 70 1.51 -5.47 4.09
N THR A 71 2.56 -5.41 4.90
CA THR A 71 2.48 -5.45 6.35
C THR A 71 2.64 -4.04 6.90
N SER A 72 2.26 -3.80 8.14
CA SER A 72 2.47 -2.48 8.74
C SER A 72 3.93 -2.06 8.83
N ASP A 73 4.86 -3.02 8.81
CA ASP A 73 6.27 -2.74 9.05
C ASP A 73 7.03 -2.45 7.75
N ASN A 74 6.56 -2.94 6.60
CA ASN A 74 7.17 -2.68 5.28
C ASN A 74 6.38 -1.70 4.40
N CYS A 75 5.19 -1.25 4.83
CA CYS A 75 4.30 -0.50 3.95
C CYS A 75 4.88 0.85 3.50
N PHE A 76 5.69 1.51 4.34
CA PHE A 76 6.31 2.78 3.98
C PHE A 76 7.41 2.60 2.93
N GLU A 77 8.35 1.68 3.16
CA GLU A 77 9.45 1.40 2.24
C GLU A 77 8.94 0.94 0.87
N ALA A 78 7.92 0.07 0.85
CA ALA A 78 7.34 -0.43 -0.39
C ALA A 78 6.81 0.70 -1.29
N VAL A 79 5.96 1.58 -0.74
CA VAL A 79 5.30 2.64 -1.52
C VAL A 79 6.17 3.86 -1.79
N THR A 80 7.31 3.97 -1.12
CA THR A 80 8.29 5.03 -1.38
C THR A 80 9.32 4.57 -2.41
N THR A 81 9.69 3.28 -2.38
CA THR A 81 10.59 2.67 -3.36
C THR A 81 9.95 2.57 -4.74
N ASP A 82 8.64 2.26 -4.80
CA ASP A 82 7.89 2.29 -6.07
C ASP A 82 7.55 3.73 -6.54
N GLY A 83 7.80 4.73 -5.70
CA GLY A 83 7.56 6.15 -5.97
C GLY A 83 6.08 6.56 -6.00
N THR A 84 5.15 5.65 -5.70
CA THR A 84 3.71 5.92 -5.78
C THR A 84 3.22 6.71 -4.58
N ASN A 85 3.84 6.51 -3.42
CA ASN A 85 3.46 7.05 -2.13
C ASN A 85 1.99 6.79 -1.77
N ILE A 86 1.41 5.69 -2.27
CA ILE A 86 0.00 5.33 -2.07
C ILE A 86 -0.10 3.95 -1.43
N ILE A 87 -0.71 3.91 -0.25
CA ILE A 87 -1.17 2.67 0.39
C ILE A 87 -2.65 2.52 0.09
N VAL A 88 -3.03 1.40 -0.52
CA VAL A 88 -4.44 1.08 -0.76
C VAL A 88 -4.99 0.15 0.33
N LEU A 89 -6.23 0.41 0.74
CA LEU A 89 -6.94 -0.26 1.81
C LEU A 89 -8.12 -1.01 1.19
N VAL A 90 -8.20 -2.31 1.41
CA VAL A 90 -9.31 -3.14 0.93
C VAL A 90 -9.97 -3.82 2.12
N PRO A 91 -11.28 -3.67 2.32
CA PRO A 91 -12.00 -4.42 3.34
C PRO A 91 -11.81 -5.93 3.16
N GLN A 92 -11.53 -6.67 4.24
CA GLN A 92 -11.32 -8.12 4.14
C GLN A 92 -12.52 -8.84 3.48
N ARG A 93 -13.75 -8.39 3.77
CA ARG A 93 -14.98 -8.90 3.14
C ARG A 93 -15.04 -8.76 1.61
N GLU A 94 -14.29 -7.82 1.04
CA GLU A 94 -14.21 -7.65 -0.44
C GLU A 94 -13.16 -8.56 -1.07
N LEU A 95 -12.38 -9.28 -0.25
CA LEU A 95 -11.37 -10.24 -0.66
C LEU A 95 -11.82 -11.69 -0.45
N ASP A 96 -12.93 -11.91 0.26
CA ASP A 96 -13.47 -13.24 0.47
C ASP A 96 -13.90 -13.80 -0.89
N ILE A 97 -13.33 -14.95 -1.26
CA ILE A 97 -13.64 -15.66 -2.49
C ILE A 97 -14.98 -16.37 -2.26
N ASP A 98 -15.99 -16.04 -3.06
CA ASP A 98 -17.27 -16.74 -3.01
C ASP A 98 -17.07 -18.23 -3.34
N GLU A 99 -17.81 -19.11 -2.64
CA GLU A 99 -17.77 -20.57 -2.82
C GLU A 99 -17.94 -20.98 -4.30
N GLN A 100 -18.77 -20.23 -5.05
CA GLN A 100 -18.96 -20.41 -6.49
C GLN A 100 -17.69 -20.17 -7.33
N VAL A 101 -16.82 -19.25 -6.92
CA VAL A 101 -15.55 -18.97 -7.60
C VAL A 101 -14.56 -20.10 -7.33
N LEU A 102 -14.56 -20.66 -6.13
CA LEU A 102 -13.74 -21.83 -5.77
C LEU A 102 -14.17 -23.08 -6.56
N ASP A 103 -15.47 -23.30 -6.72
CA ASP A 103 -16.01 -24.39 -7.55
C ASP A 103 -15.59 -24.23 -9.02
N SER A 104 -15.66 -23.01 -9.55
CA SER A 104 -15.28 -22.73 -10.94
C SER A 104 -13.77 -22.94 -11.18
N ALA A 105 -12.91 -22.52 -10.24
CA ALA A 105 -11.48 -22.75 -10.31
C ALA A 105 -11.13 -24.25 -10.26
N SER A 106 -11.87 -25.01 -9.46
CA SER A 106 -11.71 -26.47 -9.37
C SER A 106 -12.04 -27.16 -10.69
N VAL A 107 -13.11 -26.75 -11.36
CA VAL A 107 -13.46 -27.26 -12.71
C VAL A 107 -12.36 -26.95 -13.73
N LEU A 108 -11.77 -25.76 -13.69
CA LEU A 108 -10.68 -25.38 -14.60
C LEU A 108 -9.43 -26.25 -14.39
N ALA A 109 -9.07 -26.49 -13.11
CA ALA A 109 -7.93 -27.35 -12.77
C ALA A 109 -8.13 -28.80 -13.23
N MET A 110 -9.36 -29.32 -13.15
CA MET A 110 -9.68 -30.66 -13.65
C MET A 110 -9.61 -30.74 -15.18
N ALA A 111 -10.00 -29.69 -15.90
CA ALA A 111 -9.93 -29.64 -17.37
C ALA A 111 -8.48 -29.61 -17.89
N ASP A 112 -7.58 -28.89 -17.21
CA ASP A 112 -6.15 -28.85 -17.56
C ASP A 112 -5.47 -30.21 -17.33
N GLU A 113 -5.84 -30.93 -16.28
CA GLU A 113 -5.33 -32.27 -15.99
C GLU A 113 -5.83 -33.30 -17.02
N GLU A 114 -7.08 -33.17 -17.48
CA GLU A 114 -7.65 -34.07 -18.49
C GLU A 114 -7.07 -33.81 -19.89
N SER A 115 -6.84 -32.54 -20.24
CA SER A 115 -6.17 -32.14 -21.49
C SER A 115 -4.75 -32.71 -21.59
N SER A 116 -3.99 -32.65 -20.48
CA SER A 116 -2.63 -33.18 -20.40
C SER A 116 -2.57 -34.71 -20.58
N LYS A 117 -3.57 -35.45 -20.08
CA LYS A 117 -3.66 -36.91 -20.26
C LYS A 117 -4.01 -37.33 -21.68
N ARG A 118 -4.74 -36.49 -22.43
CA ARG A 118 -5.14 -36.77 -23.82
C ARG A 118 -4.02 -36.49 -24.83
N GLN A 119 -3.09 -35.58 -24.51
CA GLN A 119 -1.97 -35.24 -25.39
C GLN A 119 -0.75 -36.18 -25.24
N ALA A 120 -0.73 -37.03 -24.20
CA ALA A 120 0.30 -38.02 -23.94
C ALA A 120 -0.04 -39.46 -24.43
N ARG A 121 -1.16 -39.62 -25.14
CA ARG A 121 -1.60 -40.86 -25.80
C ARG A 121 -1.45 -40.74 -27.32
#